data_AF-A0A668ARQ5-F1
#
_entry.id   AF-A0A668ARQ5-F1
#
_cell.length_a   1.000
_cell.length_b   1.000
_cell.length_c   1.000
_cell.angle_alpha   90.00
_cell.angle_beta   90.00
_cell.angle_gamma   90.00
#
_symmetry.space_group_name_H-M   'P 1'
#
loop_
_entity.id
_entity.type
_entity.pdbx_description
1 polymer ?
#
loop_
_entity_poly.entity_id
_entity_poly.type
_entity_poly.pdbx_seq_one_letter_code
_entity_poly.pdbx_strand_id
1 'polypeptide(L)'
;MAGLMAGFGNFTHAVVRGIPVSLAKEALRGKESEVDVAKARREHEAYVEVLRMRLGLEVVELPADESLPDCVFVEDAAVVCGDTALITRPGAESRRKETEAMKCALKELDLNIVEMTDETATLDGGDVLFTGREFFVGLSKRTNQRGAEILADAFKDYAVSTVPVLEGLHLKSFCSMGGPGLIVIGSSEPAQKALKTMQQMSDHRYDKLTVPDDLAANCIYMNLPNKGHVLLHCTADEFPESVKVLHSLLHMFTLPTPTLNIFATTYCPKVAPLALRNTIKTTQQGPQKDSRLFGGFILLNYQVTFLCCVSSNPNL
;
A
#
# COMPACT_ATOMS: atom_id res chain seq x y z
N MET A 1 -2.90 29.50 2.91
CA MET A 1 -3.56 28.18 3.09
C MET A 1 -3.86 27.43 1.78
N ALA A 2 -4.03 28.10 0.62
CA ALA A 2 -4.27 27.43 -0.67
C ALA A 2 -3.01 26.91 -1.40
N GLY A 3 -1.80 27.26 -0.97
CA GLY A 3 -0.55 26.91 -1.66
C GLY A 3 0.01 25.52 -1.35
N LEU A 4 -0.32 24.92 -0.20
CA LEU A 4 0.30 23.66 0.26
C LEU A 4 -0.22 22.39 -0.45
N MET A 5 -1.33 22.48 -1.18
CA MET A 5 -1.89 21.36 -1.97
C MET A 5 -1.69 21.54 -3.48
N ALA A 6 -1.12 22.67 -3.90
CA ALA A 6 -0.82 22.92 -5.31
C ALA A 6 0.30 21.97 -5.74
N GLY A 7 -0.06 20.86 -6.38
CA GLY A 7 0.89 19.84 -6.84
C GLY A 7 0.86 18.51 -6.06
N PHE A 8 -0.05 18.30 -5.10
CA PHE A 8 -0.20 16.99 -4.47
C PHE A 8 -0.55 15.91 -5.51
N GLY A 9 0.12 14.76 -5.43
CA GLY A 9 -0.03 13.67 -6.38
C GLY A 9 0.60 13.94 -7.75
N ASN A 10 1.37 15.01 -7.94
CA ASN A 10 2.18 15.13 -9.15
C ASN A 10 3.30 14.08 -9.10
N PHE A 11 3.45 13.32 -10.18
CA PHE A 11 4.50 12.32 -10.33
C PHE A 11 5.02 12.34 -11.76
N THR A 12 6.32 12.14 -11.90
CA THR A 12 7.03 12.10 -13.19
C THR A 12 7.56 10.70 -13.47
N HIS A 13 7.96 9.99 -12.42
CA HIS A 13 8.64 8.71 -12.49
C HIS A 13 7.89 7.65 -11.67
N ALA A 14 7.98 6.40 -12.12
CA ALA A 14 7.55 5.25 -11.35
C ALA A 14 8.67 4.20 -11.36
N VAL A 15 8.95 3.61 -10.20
CA VAL A 15 9.82 2.45 -10.08
C VAL A 15 8.95 1.21 -9.89
N VAL A 16 9.19 0.20 -10.70
CA VAL A 16 8.53 -1.12 -10.65
C VAL A 16 9.59 -2.20 -10.65
N ARG A 17 9.23 -3.44 -10.30
CA ARG A 17 10.18 -4.56 -10.29
C ARG A 17 9.55 -5.84 -10.83
N GLY A 18 10.32 -6.56 -11.63
CA GLY A 18 9.85 -7.80 -12.27
C GLY A 18 9.47 -8.89 -11.25
N ILE A 19 8.56 -9.77 -11.68
CA ILE A 19 8.05 -10.87 -10.84
C ILE A 19 8.97 -12.11 -10.94
N PRO A 20 9.59 -12.56 -9.83
CA PRO A 20 10.36 -13.79 -9.82
C PRO A 20 9.45 -15.02 -9.87
N VAL A 21 9.96 -16.14 -10.36
CA VAL A 21 9.24 -17.43 -10.34
C VAL A 21 9.07 -17.94 -8.91
N SER A 22 10.05 -17.68 -8.04
CA SER A 22 10.02 -18.04 -6.61
C SER A 22 8.84 -17.44 -5.86
N LEU A 23 8.25 -16.34 -6.36
CA LEU A 23 7.07 -15.69 -5.78
C LEU A 23 5.93 -16.68 -5.50
N ALA A 24 5.64 -17.60 -6.43
CA ALA A 24 4.49 -18.49 -6.27
C ALA A 24 4.63 -19.46 -5.09
N LYS A 25 5.85 -19.82 -4.71
CA LYS A 25 6.13 -20.83 -3.69
C LYS A 25 6.64 -20.25 -2.38
N GLU A 26 7.41 -19.17 -2.43
CA GLU A 26 8.25 -18.71 -1.33
C GLU A 26 7.85 -17.32 -0.80
N ALA A 27 7.01 -16.57 -1.52
CA ALA A 27 6.54 -15.26 -1.06
C ALA A 27 5.69 -15.35 0.22
N LEU A 28 5.91 -14.39 1.12
CA LEU A 28 5.22 -14.30 2.40
C LEU A 28 3.73 -14.06 2.20
N ARG A 29 2.89 -14.95 2.74
CA ARG A 29 1.43 -14.89 2.57
C ARG A 29 0.64 -15.26 3.82
N GLY A 30 -0.50 -14.60 4.01
CA GLY A 30 -1.47 -14.94 5.06
C GLY A 30 -2.28 -16.21 4.81
N LYS A 31 -2.65 -16.51 3.55
CA LYS A 31 -3.40 -17.73 3.17
C LYS A 31 -2.73 -18.43 1.99
N GLU A 32 -2.76 -19.76 2.00
CA GLU A 32 -2.32 -20.58 0.86
C GLU A 32 -3.34 -20.48 -0.29
N SER A 33 -3.06 -19.63 -1.27
CA SER A 33 -3.60 -19.78 -2.62
C SER A 33 -2.48 -20.12 -3.58
N GLU A 34 -2.81 -20.88 -4.62
CA GLU A 34 -1.93 -21.07 -5.76
C GLU A 34 -1.82 -19.75 -6.53
N VAL A 35 -0.60 -19.37 -6.92
CA VAL A 35 -0.33 -18.18 -7.72
C VAL A 35 0.08 -18.61 -9.11
N ASP A 36 -0.69 -18.19 -10.11
CA ASP A 36 -0.32 -18.35 -11.51
C ASP A 36 0.66 -17.23 -11.89
N VAL A 37 1.96 -17.55 -11.85
CA VAL A 37 3.05 -16.61 -12.18
C VAL A 37 2.90 -16.04 -13.60
N ALA A 38 2.40 -16.82 -14.56
CA ALA A 38 2.25 -16.37 -15.94
C ALA A 38 1.09 -15.38 -16.07
N LYS A 39 0.00 -15.59 -15.34
CA LYS A 39 -1.08 -14.60 -15.23
C LYS A 39 -0.60 -13.33 -14.51
N ALA A 40 0.10 -13.48 -13.39
CA ALA A 40 0.68 -12.37 -12.64
C ALA A 40 1.62 -11.51 -13.51
N ARG A 41 2.53 -12.12 -14.29
CA ARG A 41 3.41 -11.37 -15.20
C ARG A 41 2.64 -10.58 -16.26
N ARG A 42 1.59 -11.17 -16.84
CA ARG A 42 0.73 -10.46 -17.81
C ARG A 42 0.00 -9.27 -17.21
N GLU A 43 -0.52 -9.42 -15.99
CA GLU A 43 -1.17 -8.31 -15.27
C GLU A 43 -0.16 -7.22 -14.90
N HIS A 44 1.09 -7.59 -14.60
CA HIS A 44 2.15 -6.64 -14.28
C HIS A 44 2.56 -5.86 -15.51
N GLU A 45 2.76 -6.54 -16.64
CA GLU A 45 3.05 -5.91 -17.92
C GLU A 45 1.93 -4.94 -18.32
N ALA A 46 0.66 -5.34 -18.18
CA ALA A 46 -0.48 -4.47 -18.46
C ALA A 46 -0.51 -3.24 -17.52
N TYR A 47 -0.22 -3.45 -16.24
CA TYR A 47 -0.12 -2.38 -15.26
C TYR A 47 1.01 -1.38 -15.61
N VAL A 48 2.21 -1.89 -15.94
CA VAL A 48 3.37 -1.09 -16.36
C VAL A 48 3.08 -0.34 -17.66
N GLU A 49 2.37 -0.96 -18.61
CA GLU A 49 1.91 -0.31 -19.84
C GLU A 49 0.95 0.85 -19.55
N VAL A 50 0.05 0.71 -18.57
CA VAL A 50 -0.81 1.81 -18.13
C VAL A 50 0.03 2.98 -17.59
N LEU A 51 1.04 2.71 -16.76
CA LEU A 51 1.95 3.75 -16.26
C LEU A 51 2.69 4.48 -17.41
N ARG A 52 3.31 3.73 -18.32
CA ARG A 52 4.08 4.29 -19.43
C ARG A 52 3.19 5.00 -20.46
N MET A 53 2.22 4.28 -21.01
CA MET A 53 1.49 4.69 -22.21
C MET A 53 0.25 5.53 -21.91
N ARG A 54 -0.51 5.16 -20.86
CA ARG A 54 -1.76 5.86 -20.52
C ARG A 54 -1.49 7.06 -19.62
N LEU A 55 -0.61 6.92 -18.63
CA LEU A 55 -0.33 8.00 -17.68
C LEU A 55 0.78 8.91 -18.19
N GLY A 56 1.77 8.36 -18.88
CA GLY A 56 2.89 9.13 -19.44
C GLY A 56 4.02 9.33 -18.42
N LEU A 57 4.16 8.39 -17.49
CA LEU A 57 5.25 8.38 -16.51
C LEU A 57 6.49 7.72 -17.12
N GLU A 58 7.67 8.20 -16.71
CA GLU A 58 8.92 7.51 -16.97
C GLU A 58 9.05 6.33 -15.99
N VAL A 59 9.10 5.10 -16.52
CA VAL A 59 9.08 3.90 -15.68
C VAL A 59 10.43 3.21 -15.66
N VAL A 60 11.06 3.21 -14.48
CA VAL A 60 12.27 2.46 -14.15
C VAL A 60 11.86 1.05 -13.73
N GLU A 61 12.24 0.06 -14.52
CA GLU A 61 11.89 -1.34 -14.27
C GLU A 61 13.11 -2.12 -13.78
N LEU A 62 13.08 -2.49 -12.50
CA LEU A 62 14.11 -3.29 -11.87
C LEU A 62 13.97 -4.78 -12.24
N PRO A 63 15.09 -5.50 -12.42
CA PRO A 63 15.03 -6.93 -12.69
C PRO A 63 14.44 -7.70 -11.50
N ALA A 64 13.72 -8.78 -11.82
CA ALA A 64 13.31 -9.77 -10.83
C ALA A 64 14.54 -10.41 -10.18
N ASP A 65 14.44 -10.77 -8.90
CA ASP A 65 15.46 -11.52 -8.19
C ASP A 65 14.83 -12.77 -7.58
N GLU A 66 15.23 -13.95 -8.06
CA GLU A 66 14.69 -15.23 -7.59
C GLU A 66 15.02 -15.50 -6.12
N SER A 67 16.07 -14.88 -5.56
CA SER A 67 16.38 -14.98 -4.14
C SER A 67 15.50 -14.10 -3.24
N LEU A 68 14.68 -13.22 -3.85
CA LEU A 68 13.78 -12.29 -3.18
C LEU A 68 12.36 -12.46 -3.73
N PRO A 69 11.60 -13.47 -3.26
CA PRO A 69 10.28 -13.80 -3.78
C PRO A 69 9.26 -12.65 -3.75
N ASP A 70 9.43 -11.72 -2.81
CA ASP A 70 8.57 -10.56 -2.59
C ASP A 70 9.07 -9.27 -3.27
N CYS A 71 10.14 -9.33 -4.08
CA CYS A 71 10.80 -8.13 -4.62
C CYS A 71 9.95 -7.25 -5.54
N VAL A 72 8.84 -7.78 -6.06
CA VAL A 72 7.84 -7.01 -6.82
C VAL A 72 7.17 -5.92 -5.96
N PHE A 73 7.16 -6.05 -4.62
CA PHE A 73 6.60 -5.07 -3.67
C PHE A 73 7.57 -3.96 -3.33
N VAL A 74 7.89 -3.16 -4.35
CA VAL A 74 8.83 -2.04 -4.25
C VAL A 74 8.42 -0.98 -3.22
N GLU A 75 7.12 -0.84 -2.92
CA GLU A 75 6.60 0.14 -1.97
C GLU A 75 7.22 0.00 -0.58
N ASP A 76 7.47 -1.22 -0.11
CA ASP A 76 7.91 -1.41 1.26
C ASP A 76 9.38 -1.03 1.49
N ALA A 77 10.18 -0.97 0.43
CA ALA A 77 11.63 -0.76 0.48
C ALA A 77 12.03 0.72 0.56
N ALA A 78 11.13 1.65 0.24
CA ALA A 78 11.42 3.08 0.26
C ALA A 78 10.18 3.93 0.58
N VAL A 79 10.40 5.16 1.05
CA VAL A 79 9.40 6.22 1.15
C VAL A 79 10.01 7.47 0.55
N VAL A 80 9.31 8.12 -0.39
CA VAL A 80 9.79 9.36 -1.02
C VAL A 80 8.86 10.51 -0.70
N CYS A 81 9.46 11.65 -0.35
CA CYS A 81 8.76 12.91 -0.19
C CYS A 81 9.66 14.06 -0.67
N GLY A 82 9.15 14.88 -1.58
CA GLY A 82 9.95 15.93 -2.22
C GLY A 82 11.12 15.32 -3.00
N ASP A 83 12.33 15.81 -2.73
CA ASP A 83 13.58 15.34 -3.31
C ASP A 83 14.29 14.28 -2.47
N THR A 84 13.68 13.82 -1.39
CA THR A 84 14.30 12.93 -0.40
C THR A 84 13.64 11.55 -0.40
N ALA A 85 14.47 10.52 -0.43
CA ALA A 85 14.11 9.12 -0.36
C ALA A 85 14.64 8.49 0.93
N LEU A 86 13.73 8.06 1.81
CA LEU A 86 14.05 7.20 2.94
C LEU A 86 14.06 5.74 2.47
N ILE A 87 15.23 5.13 2.41
CA ILE A 87 15.38 3.68 2.26
C ILE A 87 15.03 3.04 3.60
N THR A 88 14.02 2.19 3.57
CA THR A 88 13.45 1.59 4.78
C THR A 88 14.30 0.41 5.25
N ARG A 89 13.94 -0.15 6.41
CA ARG A 89 14.41 -1.46 6.85
C ARG A 89 13.20 -2.38 6.99
N PRO A 90 12.86 -3.17 5.96
CA PRO A 90 11.68 -4.01 6.00
C PRO A 90 11.64 -4.91 7.25
N GLY A 91 10.45 -5.01 7.85
CA GLY A 91 10.23 -5.81 9.06
C GLY A 91 10.40 -7.31 8.82
N ALA A 92 10.12 -7.77 7.59
CA ALA A 92 10.46 -9.12 7.16
C ALA A 92 11.94 -9.22 6.78
N GLU A 93 12.71 -10.05 7.48
CA GLU A 93 14.15 -10.14 7.27
C GLU A 93 14.53 -10.62 5.86
N SER A 94 13.73 -11.51 5.28
CA SER A 94 13.88 -12.00 3.90
C SER A 94 13.82 -10.88 2.85
N ARG A 95 13.15 -9.77 3.19
CA ARG A 95 12.92 -8.64 2.28
C ARG A 95 13.96 -7.52 2.42
N ARG A 96 14.83 -7.57 3.44
CA ARG A 96 15.79 -6.49 3.70
C ARG A 96 16.79 -6.25 2.58
N LYS A 97 17.09 -7.25 1.74
CA LYS A 97 17.99 -7.08 0.59
C LYS A 97 17.31 -6.42 -0.61
N GLU A 98 15.98 -6.27 -0.61
CA GLU A 98 15.25 -5.59 -1.69
C GLU A 98 15.61 -4.11 -1.78
N THR A 99 16.03 -3.51 -0.65
CA THR A 99 16.38 -2.10 -0.51
C THR A 99 17.60 -1.70 -1.32
N GLU A 100 18.55 -2.61 -1.57
CA GLU A 100 19.78 -2.30 -2.32
C GLU A 100 19.48 -1.90 -3.76
N ALA A 101 18.62 -2.67 -4.44
CA ALA A 101 18.21 -2.36 -5.80
C ALA A 101 17.40 -1.06 -5.86
N MET A 102 16.52 -0.84 -4.86
CA MET A 102 15.75 0.39 -4.74
C MET A 102 16.64 1.62 -4.53
N LYS A 103 17.61 1.52 -3.62
CA LYS A 103 18.60 2.56 -3.34
C LYS A 103 19.38 2.98 -4.58
N CYS A 104 19.85 2.01 -5.38
CA CYS A 104 20.53 2.31 -6.64
C CYS A 104 19.62 3.07 -7.60
N ALA A 105 18.38 2.61 -7.79
CA ALA A 105 17.41 3.26 -8.68
C ALA A 105 17.09 4.70 -8.26
N LEU A 106 16.83 4.92 -6.96
CA LEU A 106 16.48 6.24 -6.44
C LEU A 106 17.68 7.21 -6.48
N LYS A 107 18.91 6.68 -6.35
CA LYS A 107 20.12 7.47 -6.52
C LYS A 107 20.36 7.87 -7.99
N GLU A 108 20.05 6.98 -8.94
CA GLU A 108 20.10 7.29 -10.38
C GLU A 108 19.04 8.33 -10.79
N LEU A 109 17.95 8.45 -10.02
CA LEU A 109 16.94 9.50 -10.16
C LEU A 109 17.31 10.81 -9.43
N ASP A 110 18.56 10.97 -9.00
CA ASP A 110 19.10 12.16 -8.33
C ASP A 110 18.36 12.55 -7.03
N LEU A 111 17.79 11.57 -6.31
CA LEU A 111 17.17 11.81 -5.00
C LEU A 111 18.19 11.81 -3.86
N ASN A 112 17.92 12.62 -2.84
CA ASN A 112 18.65 12.61 -1.58
C ASN A 112 18.32 11.33 -0.80
N ILE A 113 19.31 10.45 -0.65
CA ILE A 113 19.11 9.16 0.02
C ILE A 113 19.35 9.29 1.53
N VAL A 114 18.37 8.89 2.32
CA VAL A 114 18.46 8.68 3.77
C VAL A 114 18.24 7.18 4.03
N GLU A 115 19.10 6.54 4.82
CA GLU A 115 19.03 5.09 5.05
C GLU A 115 18.68 4.78 6.51
N MET A 116 17.72 3.86 6.70
CA MET A 116 17.41 3.32 8.02
C MET A 116 18.43 2.26 8.44
N THR A 117 19.55 2.69 9.04
CA THR A 117 20.64 1.78 9.45
C THR A 117 20.50 1.23 10.87
N ASP A 118 19.59 1.76 11.69
CA ASP A 118 19.34 1.30 13.05
C ASP A 118 18.75 -0.12 13.06
N GLU A 119 19.47 -1.08 13.64
CA GLU A 119 19.06 -2.49 13.68
C GLU A 119 17.79 -2.75 14.48
N THR A 120 17.47 -1.84 15.41
CA THR A 120 16.25 -1.92 16.23
C THR A 120 15.03 -1.36 15.52
N ALA A 121 15.23 -0.63 14.42
CA ALA A 121 14.15 -0.05 13.63
C ALA A 121 13.65 -1.02 12.55
N THR A 122 12.33 -1.01 12.35
CA THR A 122 11.70 -1.63 11.18
C THR A 122 10.59 -0.74 10.66
N LEU A 123 10.48 -0.63 9.34
CA LEU A 123 9.43 0.11 8.66
C LEU A 123 9.19 -0.50 7.28
N ASP A 124 7.94 -0.79 6.96
CA ASP A 124 7.49 -1.14 5.61
C ASP A 124 6.71 0.07 5.07
N GLY A 125 7.05 0.56 3.87
CA GLY A 125 6.38 1.70 3.22
C GLY A 125 4.87 1.53 3.02
N GLY A 126 4.35 0.30 3.01
CA GLY A 126 2.92 0.00 3.07
C GLY A 126 2.22 0.52 4.33
N ASP A 127 2.95 0.76 5.43
CA ASP A 127 2.41 1.37 6.66
C ASP A 127 2.40 2.90 6.62
N VAL A 128 2.96 3.52 5.59
CA VAL A 128 3.11 4.98 5.51
C VAL A 128 2.06 5.58 4.58
N LEU A 129 1.16 6.39 5.15
CA LEU A 129 0.20 7.20 4.42
C LEU A 129 0.63 8.68 4.45
N PHE A 130 1.09 9.18 3.32
CA PHE A 130 1.38 10.60 3.14
C PHE A 130 0.16 11.33 2.57
N THR A 131 -0.32 12.37 3.27
CA THR A 131 -1.55 13.09 2.88
C THR A 131 -1.28 14.33 2.02
N GLY A 132 -0.01 14.65 1.77
CA GLY A 132 0.43 15.94 1.25
C GLY A 132 0.58 17.03 2.32
N ARG A 133 0.19 16.73 3.57
CA ARG A 133 0.27 17.66 4.71
C ARG A 133 0.98 17.06 5.91
N GLU A 134 0.83 15.76 6.11
CA GLU A 134 1.42 15.01 7.21
C GLU A 134 1.56 13.54 6.84
N PHE A 135 2.24 12.78 7.68
CA PHE A 135 2.32 11.32 7.60
C PHE A 135 1.53 10.66 8.71
N PHE A 136 0.77 9.64 8.35
CA PHE A 136 0.32 8.62 9.29
C PHE A 136 1.14 7.35 9.10
N VAL A 137 1.71 6.83 10.18
CA VAL A 137 2.53 5.62 10.16
C VAL A 137 1.86 4.53 10.97
N GLY A 138 1.54 3.42 10.31
CA GLY A 138 1.00 2.22 10.95
C GLY A 138 2.01 1.57 11.89
N LEU A 139 1.64 1.35 13.15
CA LEU A 139 2.38 0.46 14.05
C LEU A 139 1.82 -0.94 13.87
N SER A 140 2.58 -1.78 13.17
CA SER A 140 2.16 -3.09 12.69
C SER A 140 3.14 -4.18 13.12
N LYS A 141 2.97 -5.41 12.62
CA LYS A 141 3.99 -6.47 12.78
C LYS A 141 5.27 -6.18 12.00
N ARG A 142 5.23 -5.23 11.06
CA ARG A 142 6.32 -4.88 10.15
C ARG A 142 6.98 -3.56 10.51
N THR A 143 6.20 -2.61 11.02
CA THR A 143 6.66 -1.26 11.35
C THR A 143 6.57 -1.01 12.85
N ASN A 144 7.68 -0.57 13.45
CA ASN A 144 7.76 -0.29 14.89
C ASN A 144 7.94 1.21 15.19
N GLN A 145 7.87 1.57 16.48
CA GLN A 145 7.96 2.97 16.92
C GLN A 145 9.27 3.63 16.48
N ARG A 146 10.39 2.90 16.56
CA ARG A 146 11.70 3.42 16.16
C ARG A 146 11.77 3.72 14.66
N GLY A 147 11.16 2.88 13.83
CA GLY A 147 11.04 3.14 12.39
C GLY A 147 10.23 4.40 12.09
N ALA A 148 9.13 4.62 12.80
CA ALA A 148 8.32 5.84 12.67
C ALA A 148 9.08 7.11 13.11
N GLU A 149 9.88 7.03 14.18
CA GLU A 149 10.74 8.14 14.62
C GLU A 149 11.79 8.51 13.58
N ILE A 150 12.45 7.50 12.98
CA ILE A 150 13.44 7.74 11.92
C ILE A 150 12.78 8.37 10.69
N LEU A 151 11.53 7.99 10.37
CA LEU A 151 10.77 8.65 9.30
C LEU A 151 10.49 10.12 9.61
N ALA A 152 10.13 10.44 10.86
CA ALA A 152 9.95 11.83 11.30
C ALA A 152 11.26 12.63 11.23
N ASP A 153 12.40 12.02 11.59
CA ASP A 153 13.72 12.64 11.47
C ASP A 153 14.14 12.86 10.02
N ALA A 154 13.72 11.99 9.09
CA ALA A 154 14.00 12.12 7.66
C ALA A 154 13.14 13.23 7.00
N PHE A 155 11.90 13.41 7.44
CA PHE A 155 10.93 14.34 6.84
C PHE A 155 10.45 15.40 7.85
N LYS A 156 11.39 16.18 8.39
CA LYS A 156 11.16 17.13 9.50
C LYS A 156 10.14 18.23 9.23
N ASP A 157 9.85 18.51 7.96
CA ASP A 157 8.88 19.54 7.55
C ASP A 157 7.43 19.08 7.67
N TYR A 158 7.21 17.78 7.93
CA TYR A 158 5.88 17.19 8.03
C TYR A 158 5.65 16.61 9.42
N ALA A 159 4.43 16.80 9.93
CA ALA A 159 4.00 16.10 11.14
C ALA A 159 3.92 14.60 10.87
N VAL A 160 4.28 13.79 11.87
CA VAL A 160 4.20 12.32 11.81
C VAL A 160 3.42 11.82 13.01
N SER A 161 2.32 11.12 12.74
CA SER A 161 1.46 10.51 13.76
C SER A 161 1.37 9.00 13.57
N THR A 162 1.44 8.24 14.66
CA THR A 162 1.39 6.78 14.61
C THR A 162 -0.04 6.26 14.82
N VAL A 163 -0.43 5.23 14.07
CA VAL A 163 -1.77 4.61 14.12
C VAL A 163 -1.62 3.11 14.40
N PRO A 164 -2.28 2.54 15.43
CA PRO A 164 -2.21 1.09 15.67
C PRO A 164 -2.85 0.29 14.53
N VAL A 165 -2.11 -0.68 13.97
CA VAL A 165 -2.60 -1.62 12.96
C VAL A 165 -2.77 -2.99 13.61
N LEU A 166 -3.99 -3.26 14.11
CA LEU A 166 -4.32 -4.50 14.82
C LEU A 166 -4.67 -5.65 13.88
N GLU A 167 -5.30 -5.33 12.76
CA GLU A 167 -5.73 -6.26 11.72
C GLU A 167 -5.33 -5.71 10.35
N GLY A 168 -5.00 -6.59 9.41
CA GLY A 168 -4.31 -6.23 8.16
C GLY A 168 -2.80 -6.43 8.25
N LEU A 169 -2.10 -6.28 7.11
CA LEU A 169 -0.64 -6.36 7.08
C LEU A 169 -0.01 -4.99 7.30
N HIS A 170 -0.61 -3.96 6.69
CA HIS A 170 -0.20 -2.58 6.86
C HIS A 170 -1.39 -1.63 6.96
N LEU A 171 -1.12 -0.37 7.36
CA LEU A 171 -2.11 0.70 7.36
C LEU A 171 -2.82 0.85 5.99
N LYS A 172 -2.06 0.83 4.88
CA LYS A 172 -2.65 0.94 3.53
C LYS A 172 -3.35 -0.34 3.04
N SER A 173 -3.49 -1.37 3.87
CA SER A 173 -4.33 -2.55 3.54
C SER A 173 -5.80 -2.16 3.39
N PHE A 174 -6.21 -1.07 4.04
CA PHE A 174 -7.60 -0.65 4.12
C PHE A 174 -7.79 0.85 3.88
N CYS A 175 -6.74 1.58 3.50
CA CYS A 175 -6.85 3.01 3.17
C CYS A 175 -5.81 3.48 2.15
N SER A 176 -6.10 4.60 1.50
CA SER A 176 -5.15 5.36 0.67
C SER A 176 -5.66 6.79 0.44
N MET A 177 -4.86 7.63 -0.23
CA MET A 177 -5.32 8.93 -0.69
C MET A 177 -6.09 8.78 -2.00
N GLY A 178 -7.34 9.24 -2.02
CA GLY A 178 -8.19 9.29 -3.23
C GLY A 178 -8.13 10.63 -3.96
N GLY A 179 -7.45 11.62 -3.38
CA GLY A 179 -7.33 12.97 -3.91
C GLY A 179 -6.82 13.94 -2.85
N PRO A 180 -6.65 15.23 -3.18
CA PRO A 180 -6.19 16.23 -2.23
C PRO A 180 -7.21 16.38 -1.10
N GLY A 181 -6.83 16.02 0.12
CA GLY A 181 -7.72 16.08 1.28
C GLY A 181 -8.77 14.96 1.37
N LEU A 182 -8.74 13.96 0.49
CA LEU A 182 -9.69 12.84 0.46
C LEU A 182 -9.00 11.51 0.79
N ILE A 183 -9.44 10.85 1.86
CA ILE A 183 -8.98 9.50 2.23
C ILE A 183 -10.03 8.48 1.77
N VAL A 184 -9.61 7.51 0.96
CA VAL A 184 -10.42 6.31 0.68
C VAL A 184 -10.19 5.31 1.80
N ILE A 185 -11.25 4.75 2.35
CA ILE A 185 -11.20 3.91 3.57
C ILE A 185 -12.17 2.73 3.45
N GLY A 186 -11.74 1.57 3.93
CA GLY A 186 -12.57 0.38 4.07
C GLY A 186 -13.72 0.53 5.07
N SER A 187 -14.75 -0.31 4.95
CA SER A 187 -15.91 -0.28 5.83
C SER A 187 -15.76 -1.11 7.10
N SER A 188 -14.71 -1.92 7.21
CA SER A 188 -14.49 -2.79 8.38
C SER A 188 -14.30 -2.00 9.67
N GLU A 189 -14.55 -2.68 10.79
CA GLU A 189 -14.33 -2.09 12.13
C GLU A 189 -12.86 -1.69 12.36
N PRO A 190 -11.83 -2.49 12.02
CA PRO A 190 -10.44 -2.06 12.08
C PRO A 190 -10.15 -0.81 11.25
N ALA A 191 -10.63 -0.75 10.01
CA ALA A 191 -10.41 0.40 9.12
C ALA A 191 -11.04 1.68 9.70
N GLN A 192 -12.29 1.60 10.17
CA GLN A 192 -12.98 2.75 10.75
C GLN A 192 -12.37 3.20 12.09
N LYS A 193 -11.83 2.27 12.90
CA LYS A 193 -11.06 2.61 14.11
C LYS A 193 -9.77 3.36 13.76
N ALA A 194 -8.99 2.85 12.81
CA ALA A 194 -7.76 3.50 12.35
C ALA A 194 -8.04 4.90 11.81
N LEU A 195 -9.10 5.08 11.01
CA LEU A 195 -9.54 6.39 10.54
C LEU A 195 -9.86 7.35 11.68
N LYS A 196 -10.62 6.89 12.68
CA LYS A 196 -10.97 7.72 13.84
C LYS A 196 -9.72 8.16 14.59
N THR A 197 -8.73 7.28 14.76
CA THR A 197 -7.44 7.63 15.37
C THR A 197 -6.71 8.68 14.52
N MET A 198 -6.61 8.50 13.20
CA MET A 198 -5.99 9.51 12.31
C MET A 198 -6.66 10.88 12.44
N GLN A 199 -8.00 10.91 12.46
CA GLN A 199 -8.77 12.15 12.60
C GLN A 199 -8.63 12.80 13.98
N GLN A 200 -8.35 12.04 15.03
CA GLN A 200 -8.14 12.57 16.38
C GLN A 200 -6.73 13.15 16.57
N MET A 201 -5.75 12.65 15.82
CA MET A 201 -4.35 13.05 15.93
C MET A 201 -4.00 14.23 15.00
N SER A 202 -4.88 14.58 14.08
CA SER A 202 -4.65 15.63 13.09
C SER A 202 -5.52 16.86 13.34
N ASP A 203 -4.92 18.04 13.18
CA ASP A 203 -5.63 19.32 13.15
C ASP A 203 -6.30 19.57 11.79
N HIS A 204 -6.02 18.73 10.78
CA HIS A 204 -6.57 18.83 9.45
C HIS A 204 -7.87 18.03 9.31
N ARG A 205 -8.85 18.64 8.65
CA ARG A 205 -10.07 17.96 8.27
C ARG A 205 -9.88 17.29 6.90
N TYR A 206 -9.91 15.97 6.89
CA TYR A 206 -9.95 15.16 5.67
C TYR A 206 -11.39 14.72 5.38
N ASP A 207 -11.78 14.82 4.11
CA ASP A 207 -12.96 14.14 3.61
C ASP A 207 -12.67 12.64 3.50
N LYS A 208 -13.73 11.82 3.55
CA LYS A 208 -13.62 10.37 3.44
C LYS A 208 -14.53 9.81 2.38
N LEU A 209 -14.03 8.82 1.64
CA LEU A 209 -14.83 7.97 0.77
C LEU A 209 -14.76 6.54 1.31
N THR A 210 -15.86 6.08 1.92
CA THR A 210 -15.93 4.71 2.46
C THR A 210 -16.34 3.74 1.36
N VAL A 211 -15.51 2.73 1.11
CA VAL A 211 -15.82 1.60 0.22
C VAL A 211 -16.18 0.37 1.05
N PRO A 212 -17.08 -0.51 0.56
CA PRO A 212 -17.49 -1.71 1.30
C PRO A 212 -16.32 -2.69 1.51
N ASP A 213 -15.45 -2.83 0.51
CA ASP A 213 -14.32 -3.76 0.57
C ASP A 213 -13.03 -3.02 0.96
N ASP A 214 -12.45 -3.37 2.10
CA ASP A 214 -11.23 -2.72 2.62
C ASP A 214 -10.10 -2.66 1.59
N LEU A 215 -9.92 -3.73 0.83
CA LEU A 215 -8.84 -3.86 -0.15
C LEU A 215 -9.05 -2.94 -1.34
N ALA A 216 -10.30 -2.67 -1.71
CA ALA A 216 -10.60 -1.70 -2.75
C ALA A 216 -10.28 -0.27 -2.32
N ALA A 217 -10.05 -0.02 -1.03
CA ALA A 217 -9.64 1.29 -0.53
C ALA A 217 -8.18 1.61 -0.84
N ASN A 218 -7.36 0.63 -1.23
CA ASN A 218 -6.02 0.87 -1.74
C ASN A 218 -6.10 1.30 -3.21
N CYS A 219 -5.91 2.59 -3.44
CA CYS A 219 -5.94 3.24 -4.74
C CYS A 219 -4.67 4.08 -4.92
N ILE A 220 -4.39 4.48 -6.16
CA ILE A 220 -3.29 5.39 -6.47
C ILE A 220 -3.86 6.65 -7.10
N TYR A 221 -3.80 7.75 -6.35
CA TYR A 221 -4.13 9.08 -6.83
C TYR A 221 -2.94 9.76 -7.49
N MET A 222 -3.15 10.38 -8.65
CA MET A 222 -2.17 11.20 -9.34
C MET A 222 -2.81 12.50 -9.88
N ASN A 223 -2.01 13.54 -10.02
CA ASN A 223 -2.36 14.79 -10.67
C ASN A 223 -1.38 15.06 -11.82
N LEU A 224 -1.80 14.74 -13.04
CA LEU A 224 -0.92 14.77 -14.21
C LEU A 224 -1.17 16.03 -15.05
N PRO A 225 -0.12 16.72 -15.57
CA PRO A 225 -0.26 17.99 -16.29
C PRO A 225 -1.31 18.02 -17.41
N ASN A 226 -1.46 16.92 -18.14
CA ASN A 226 -2.36 16.82 -19.29
C ASN A 226 -3.65 16.04 -19.01
N LYS A 227 -3.81 15.45 -17.83
CA LYS A 227 -4.96 14.58 -17.48
C LYS A 227 -5.69 15.02 -16.22
N GLY A 228 -5.13 15.97 -15.46
CA GLY A 228 -5.65 16.40 -14.18
C GLY A 228 -5.63 15.26 -13.17
N HIS A 229 -6.70 15.15 -12.40
CA HIS A 229 -6.86 14.16 -11.35
C HIS A 229 -7.16 12.77 -11.91
N VAL A 230 -6.28 11.82 -11.63
CA VAL A 230 -6.38 10.42 -12.03
C VAL A 230 -6.44 9.54 -10.80
N LEU A 231 -7.30 8.51 -10.82
CA LEU A 231 -7.35 7.48 -9.79
C LEU A 231 -7.19 6.10 -10.45
N LEU A 232 -6.12 5.39 -10.12
CA LEU A 232 -6.02 3.96 -10.40
C LEU A 232 -6.70 3.21 -9.26
N HIS A 233 -7.56 2.27 -9.60
CA HIS A 233 -8.26 1.43 -8.64
C HIS A 233 -8.50 0.02 -9.18
N CYS A 234 -8.95 -0.87 -8.29
CA CYS A 234 -9.30 -2.25 -8.61
C CYS A 234 -10.42 -2.34 -9.67
N THR A 235 -10.55 -3.50 -10.32
CA THR A 235 -11.55 -3.71 -11.37
C THR A 235 -12.93 -4.04 -10.81
N ALA A 236 -13.98 -3.84 -11.62
CA ALA A 236 -15.35 -4.22 -11.27
C ALA A 236 -15.54 -5.73 -11.18
N ASP A 237 -14.67 -6.52 -11.84
CA ASP A 237 -14.66 -7.97 -11.76
C ASP A 237 -14.19 -8.46 -10.38
N GLU A 238 -13.38 -7.66 -9.68
CA GLU A 238 -12.86 -7.94 -8.33
C GLU A 238 -13.78 -7.41 -7.23
N PHE A 239 -14.12 -6.12 -7.29
CA PHE A 239 -14.88 -5.42 -6.25
C PHE A 239 -15.99 -4.57 -6.85
N PRO A 240 -17.07 -5.18 -7.36
CA PRO A 240 -18.11 -4.48 -8.10
C PRO A 240 -18.79 -3.37 -7.29
N GLU A 241 -19.06 -3.60 -6.00
CA GLU A 241 -19.71 -2.60 -5.15
C GLU A 241 -18.77 -1.45 -4.78
N SER A 242 -17.49 -1.74 -4.53
CA SER A 242 -16.50 -0.69 -4.29
C SER A 242 -16.22 0.17 -5.52
N VAL A 243 -16.17 -0.43 -6.72
CA VAL A 243 -15.99 0.31 -7.96
C VAL A 243 -17.17 1.24 -8.25
N LYS A 244 -18.40 0.86 -7.93
CA LYS A 244 -19.57 1.78 -8.03
C LYS A 244 -19.37 3.03 -7.16
N VAL A 245 -18.81 2.86 -5.96
CA VAL A 245 -18.51 3.98 -5.05
C VAL A 245 -17.36 4.83 -5.61
N LEU A 246 -16.27 4.21 -6.09
CA LEU A 246 -15.12 4.92 -6.64
C LEU A 246 -15.47 5.72 -7.91
N HIS A 247 -16.32 5.18 -8.78
CA HIS A 247 -16.83 5.87 -9.97
C HIS A 247 -17.76 7.05 -9.65
N SER A 248 -18.26 7.17 -8.40
CA SER A 248 -19.00 8.37 -7.99
C SER A 248 -18.12 9.62 -7.88
N LEU A 249 -16.79 9.48 -7.96
CA LEU A 249 -15.83 10.58 -8.09
C LEU A 249 -15.86 11.16 -9.51
N LEU A 250 -16.94 11.86 -9.84
CA LEU A 250 -17.28 12.37 -11.18
C LEU A 250 -16.25 13.36 -11.79
N HIS A 251 -15.28 13.84 -11.00
CA HIS A 251 -14.27 14.81 -11.43
C HIS A 251 -12.88 14.19 -11.70
N MET A 252 -12.77 12.87 -11.64
CA MET A 252 -11.50 12.15 -11.79
C MET A 252 -11.53 11.24 -13.01
N PHE A 253 -10.41 11.19 -13.73
CA PHE A 253 -10.20 10.18 -14.74
C PHE A 253 -9.85 8.86 -14.03
N THR A 254 -10.78 7.92 -14.01
CA THR A 254 -10.57 6.62 -13.37
C THR A 254 -10.01 5.61 -14.36
N LEU A 255 -9.01 4.86 -13.93
CA LEU A 255 -8.41 3.78 -14.70
C LEU A 255 -8.48 2.49 -13.90
N PRO A 256 -9.34 1.54 -14.28
CA PRO A 256 -9.34 0.23 -13.66
C PRO A 256 -8.09 -0.53 -14.11
N THR A 257 -7.32 -1.03 -13.14
CA THR A 257 -6.20 -1.94 -13.39
C THR A 257 -6.46 -3.23 -12.62
N PRO A 258 -6.36 -4.41 -13.25
CA PRO A 258 -6.46 -5.67 -12.52
C PRO A 258 -5.47 -5.64 -11.37
N THR A 259 -5.93 -6.04 -10.19
CA THR A 259 -4.98 -6.34 -9.13
C THR A 259 -4.16 -7.52 -9.62
N LEU A 260 -2.85 -7.41 -9.47
CA LEU A 260 -1.96 -8.51 -9.78
C LEU A 260 -2.45 -9.75 -9.03
N ASN A 261 -2.74 -10.83 -9.76
CA ASN A 261 -3.21 -12.12 -9.23
C ASN A 261 -2.07 -12.88 -8.54
N ILE A 262 -1.39 -12.17 -7.66
CA ILE A 262 -0.27 -12.58 -6.83
C ILE A 262 -0.75 -12.80 -5.38
N PHE A 263 -2.01 -12.49 -5.06
CA PHE A 263 -2.43 -12.28 -3.67
C PHE A 263 -3.63 -13.12 -3.22
N ALA A 264 -3.36 -14.17 -2.46
CA ALA A 264 -4.12 -14.50 -1.24
C ALA A 264 -3.32 -14.17 0.03
N THR A 265 -2.51 -13.12 -0.02
CA THR A 265 -1.44 -12.87 0.95
C THR A 265 -1.85 -12.11 2.21
N THR A 266 -3.14 -11.90 2.47
CA THR A 266 -3.54 -11.19 3.69
C THR A 266 -4.91 -11.61 4.19
N TYR A 267 -4.96 -12.82 4.74
CA TYR A 267 -5.96 -13.14 5.76
C TYR A 267 -5.26 -13.88 6.89
N CYS A 268 -5.33 -13.34 8.10
CA CYS A 268 -4.91 -14.06 9.30
C CYS A 268 -6.18 -14.55 9.99
N PRO A 269 -6.73 -15.75 9.66
CA PRO A 269 -7.79 -16.30 10.47
C PRO A 269 -7.15 -16.83 11.76
N LYS A 270 -7.77 -16.49 12.90
CA LYS A 270 -7.53 -16.96 14.28
C LYS A 270 -6.61 -16.07 15.11
N VAL A 271 -7.18 -15.03 15.68
CA VAL A 271 -6.97 -14.82 17.13
C VAL A 271 -7.99 -15.70 17.83
N ALA A 272 -7.55 -16.86 18.30
CA ALA A 272 -8.32 -17.59 19.30
C ALA A 272 -8.45 -16.69 20.54
N PRO A 273 -9.64 -16.56 21.16
CA PRO A 273 -9.77 -15.75 22.35
C PRO A 273 -8.91 -16.38 23.44
N LEU A 274 -7.93 -15.62 23.95
CA LEU A 274 -7.31 -15.93 25.22
C LEU A 274 -8.40 -15.67 26.28
N ALA A 275 -9.21 -16.69 26.52
CA ALA A 275 -10.23 -16.71 27.54
C ALA A 275 -9.54 -16.59 28.90
N LEU A 276 -9.69 -15.43 29.53
CA LEU A 276 -9.60 -15.29 30.97
C LEU A 276 -10.51 -16.36 31.59
N ARG A 277 -9.88 -17.28 32.32
CA ARG A 277 -10.53 -18.29 33.15
C ARG A 277 -11.56 -17.58 34.04
N ASN A 278 -12.82 -17.90 33.86
CA ASN A 278 -13.75 -18.04 34.98
C ASN A 278 -14.73 -19.17 34.67
N THR A 279 -14.70 -20.13 35.57
CA THR A 279 -15.49 -21.35 35.68
C THR A 279 -16.98 -21.03 35.73
N ILE A 280 -17.80 -21.74 34.95
CA ILE A 280 -19.11 -22.33 35.32
C ILE A 280 -19.58 -23.24 34.16
N LYS A 281 -20.04 -24.43 34.54
CA LYS A 281 -20.52 -25.53 33.68
C LYS A 281 -21.92 -25.22 33.12
N THR A 282 -22.25 -25.69 31.91
CA THR A 282 -23.28 -26.74 31.63
C THR A 282 -23.57 -26.99 30.12
N THR A 283 -23.40 -28.25 29.72
CA THR A 283 -24.21 -29.12 28.80
C THR A 283 -24.80 -28.66 27.45
N GLN A 284 -24.42 -29.45 26.43
CA GLN A 284 -25.25 -30.25 25.48
C GLN A 284 -25.60 -29.77 24.05
N GLN A 285 -25.28 -30.70 23.12
CA GLN A 285 -25.93 -31.10 21.85
C GLN A 285 -25.73 -30.26 20.57
N GLY A 286 -25.21 -30.92 19.51
CA GLY A 286 -25.20 -30.45 18.11
C GLY A 286 -26.46 -30.89 17.35
N PRO A 287 -26.41 -31.28 16.06
CA PRO A 287 -25.60 -30.77 14.93
C PRO A 287 -26.49 -30.39 13.71
N GLN A 288 -26.03 -29.56 12.78
CA GLN A 288 -26.44 -29.75 11.37
C GLN A 288 -25.46 -29.11 10.38
N LYS A 289 -24.89 -29.97 9.54
CA LYS A 289 -24.12 -29.65 8.34
C LYS A 289 -25.05 -29.04 7.31
N ASP A 290 -24.64 -27.91 6.74
CA ASP A 290 -25.05 -27.55 5.39
C ASP A 290 -23.81 -27.19 4.56
N SER A 291 -23.49 -28.09 3.64
CA SER A 291 -22.39 -28.00 2.70
C SER A 291 -22.84 -27.20 1.49
N ARG A 292 -22.43 -25.93 1.41
CA ARG A 292 -22.32 -25.22 0.13
C ARG A 292 -20.89 -24.72 -0.01
N LEU A 293 -20.12 -25.45 -0.80
CA LEU A 293 -18.87 -25.02 -1.38
C LEU A 293 -19.14 -23.80 -2.27
N PHE A 294 -19.07 -22.61 -1.70
CA PHE A 294 -18.72 -21.41 -2.46
C PHE A 294 -17.20 -21.35 -2.49
N GLY A 295 -16.61 -21.76 -3.60
CA GLY A 295 -15.22 -21.49 -3.93
C GLY A 295 -15.06 -19.98 -4.15
N GLY A 296 -14.88 -19.24 -3.05
CA GLY A 296 -14.56 -17.82 -3.07
C GLY A 296 -13.06 -17.65 -3.27
N PHE A 297 -12.67 -17.23 -4.48
CA PHE A 297 -11.36 -16.65 -4.72
C PHE A 297 -11.37 -15.25 -4.10
N ILE A 298 -10.48 -15.01 -3.13
CA ILE A 298 -10.33 -13.73 -2.44
C ILE A 298 -9.13 -13.05 -3.10
N LEU A 299 -9.37 -11.96 -3.81
CA LEU A 299 -8.37 -11.15 -4.50
C LEU A 299 -8.03 -9.95 -3.60
N LEU A 300 -6.75 -9.63 -3.39
CA LEU A 300 -6.29 -8.53 -2.52
C LEU A 300 -5.45 -7.55 -3.33
N ASN A 301 -5.56 -6.27 -2.98
CA ASN A 301 -4.99 -5.13 -3.69
C ASN A 301 -3.77 -4.60 -2.91
N TYR A 302 -2.55 -4.71 -3.45
CA TYR A 302 -1.35 -4.12 -2.86
C TYR A 302 -0.39 -3.61 -3.94
N GLN A 303 0.19 -2.42 -3.70
CA GLN A 303 0.87 -1.62 -4.72
C GLN A 303 2.19 -2.24 -5.16
N VAL A 304 2.27 -2.58 -6.45
CA VAL A 304 3.47 -3.06 -7.14
C VAL A 304 4.29 -1.89 -7.70
N THR A 305 4.05 -0.69 -7.19
CA THR A 305 4.56 0.54 -7.79
C THR A 305 4.96 1.53 -6.74
N PHE A 306 6.14 2.06 -6.96
CA PHE A 306 6.67 3.16 -6.21
C PHE A 306 6.61 4.41 -7.09
N LEU A 307 5.88 5.44 -6.66
CA LEU A 307 5.76 6.68 -7.41
C LEU A 307 6.66 7.75 -6.80
N CYS A 308 7.38 8.48 -7.65
CA CYS A 308 8.25 9.56 -7.25
C CYS A 308 8.14 10.76 -8.20
N CYS A 309 8.27 11.95 -7.64
CA CYS A 309 8.42 13.19 -8.38
C CYS A 309 9.90 13.58 -8.34
N VAL A 310 10.55 13.61 -9.50
CA VAL A 310 11.93 14.12 -9.61
C VAL A 310 11.81 15.57 -10.09
N SER A 311 12.32 16.51 -9.30
CA SER A 311 12.40 17.91 -9.73
C SER A 311 13.38 17.99 -10.90
N SER A 312 12.87 18.16 -12.12
CA SER A 312 13.71 18.47 -13.27
C SER A 312 14.33 19.84 -13.00
N ASN A 313 15.63 19.88 -12.74
CA ASN A 313 16.36 21.12 -12.56
C ASN A 313 16.17 21.99 -13.82
N PRO A 314 15.54 23.18 -13.75
CA PRO A 314 15.28 24.00 -14.94
C PRO A 314 16.54 24.73 -15.46
N ASN A 315 17.74 24.29 -15.06
CA ASN A 315 19.04 24.87 -15.44
C ASN A 315 20.00 23.82 -16.04
N LEU A 316 19.50 22.94 -16.93
CA LEU A 316 20.31 22.18 -17.88
C LEU A 316 19.74 22.32 -19.29
#